data_AF-A0A9P4KHV3-F1
#
_entry.id   AF-A0A9P4KHV3-F1
#
_cell.length_a   1.000
_cell.length_b   1.000
_cell.length_c   1.000
_cell.angle_alpha   90.00
_cell.angle_beta   90.00
_cell.angle_gamma   90.00
#
_symmetry.space_group_name_H-M   'P 1'
#
loop_
_entity.id
_entity.type
_entity.pdbx_description
1 polymer ?
#
loop_
_entity_poly.entity_id
_entity_poly.type
_entity_poly.pdbx_seq_one_letter_code
_entity_poly.pdbx_strand_id
1 'polypeptide(L)'
;MADKLMKPAVSLKKSLRAPMPLVQNYISSTRIGVVVSAGRMDRAVKVRIAGQEWHKKFRKFFPSPQTHIVSDPNNSLVEGDVVAIQSGNRTSKNIRHVVHAIVAPFGRPVEERPPVLSEKERIALRIQRRLEKDVRAATKGRAVSKERLRIARKQGYEIPSLEQAFRNVKVTDRLEAEKRKSDAAEVHAGQVGEMAMVKQRKKDTGKETKDERIAKEEKYARVQTVA
;
A
#
# COMPACT_ATOMS: atom_id res chain seq x y z
N MET A 1 -60.14 -48.60 21.97
CA MET A 1 -59.59 -48.37 20.62
C MET A 1 -58.77 -47.10 20.66
N ALA A 2 -57.55 -47.15 20.14
CA ALA A 2 -56.42 -46.31 20.53
C ALA A 2 -56.59 -44.80 20.19
N ASP A 3 -56.39 -43.96 21.21
CA ASP A 3 -56.20 -42.52 21.09
C ASP A 3 -54.93 -42.23 20.29
N LYS A 4 -55.13 -41.62 19.12
CA LYS A 4 -54.06 -41.25 18.19
C LYS A 4 -53.38 -40.00 18.75
N LEU A 5 -52.35 -40.20 19.57
CA LEU A 5 -51.45 -39.15 20.07
C LEU A 5 -50.91 -38.31 18.89
N MET A 6 -51.52 -37.15 18.69
CA MET A 6 -51.08 -36.16 17.71
C MET A 6 -49.84 -35.48 18.27
N LYS A 7 -48.65 -35.91 17.80
CA LYS A 7 -47.38 -35.29 18.15
C LYS A 7 -47.42 -33.81 17.73
N PRO A 8 -47.23 -32.84 18.64
CA PRO A 8 -47.13 -31.44 18.24
C PRO A 8 -45.92 -31.27 17.32
N ALA A 9 -46.17 -30.76 16.11
CA ALA A 9 -45.12 -30.45 15.16
C ALA A 9 -44.17 -29.43 15.80
N VAL A 10 -42.98 -29.90 16.20
CA VAL A 10 -41.90 -29.02 16.66
C VAL A 10 -41.48 -28.19 15.46
N SER A 11 -42.11 -27.01 15.32
CA SER A 11 -41.69 -25.96 14.40
C SER A 11 -40.26 -25.58 14.78
N LEU A 12 -39.29 -26.19 14.11
CA LEU A 12 -37.88 -25.80 14.11
C LEU A 12 -37.81 -24.38 13.56
N LYS A 13 -37.97 -23.38 14.45
CA LYS A 13 -37.66 -21.99 14.17
C LYS A 13 -36.17 -21.96 13.82
N LYS A 14 -35.88 -21.95 12.52
CA LYS A 14 -34.52 -21.80 11.99
C LYS A 14 -33.94 -20.56 12.64
N SER A 15 -33.00 -20.71 13.57
CA SER A 15 -32.41 -19.58 14.27
C SER A 15 -31.96 -18.56 13.23
N LEU A 16 -32.49 -17.34 13.34
CA LEU A 16 -32.15 -16.23 12.46
C LEU A 16 -30.74 -15.74 12.84
N ARG A 17 -29.72 -16.56 12.58
CA ARG A 17 -28.34 -16.09 12.66
C ARG A 17 -28.16 -15.02 11.59
N ALA A 18 -27.62 -13.88 12.00
CA ALA A 18 -27.23 -12.84 11.08
C ALA A 18 -26.39 -13.45 9.94
N PRO A 19 -26.67 -13.09 8.68
CA PRO A 19 -25.93 -13.66 7.57
C PRO A 19 -24.44 -13.30 7.72
N MET A 20 -23.56 -14.26 7.44
CA MET A 20 -22.12 -14.02 7.58
C MET A 20 -21.70 -12.82 6.71
N PRO A 21 -20.93 -11.86 7.26
CA PRO A 21 -20.55 -10.68 6.51
C PRO A 21 -19.59 -11.04 5.37
N LEU A 22 -19.76 -10.38 4.21
CA LEU A 22 -18.88 -10.56 3.04
C LEU A 22 -17.42 -10.21 3.33
N VAL A 23 -17.21 -9.20 4.18
CA VAL A 23 -15.91 -8.72 4.62
C VAL A 23 -15.85 -8.85 6.14
N GLN A 24 -14.77 -9.41 6.65
CA GLN A 24 -14.56 -9.55 8.09
C GLN A 24 -14.43 -8.18 8.76
N ASN A 25 -15.27 -7.94 9.76
CA ASN A 25 -15.09 -6.85 10.71
C ASN A 25 -14.21 -7.34 11.86
N TYR A 26 -13.11 -6.64 12.09
CA TYR A 26 -12.20 -6.93 13.20
C TYR A 26 -12.52 -6.03 14.38
N ILE A 27 -12.25 -6.51 15.58
CA ILE A 27 -12.31 -5.68 16.79
C ILE A 27 -11.29 -4.56 16.62
N SER A 28 -11.76 -3.31 16.73
CA SER A 28 -10.93 -2.12 16.55
C SER A 28 -10.84 -1.32 17.83
N SER A 29 -9.67 -0.72 18.05
CA SER A 29 -9.42 0.27 19.09
C SER A 29 -8.99 1.59 18.47
N THR A 30 -9.43 2.70 19.07
CA THR A 30 -9.08 4.05 18.61
C THR A 30 -7.95 4.61 19.45
N ARG A 31 -6.96 5.23 18.81
CA ARG A 31 -5.83 5.92 19.46
C ARG A 31 -5.60 7.27 18.80
N ILE A 32 -5.10 8.23 19.57
CA ILE A 32 -4.75 9.56 19.06
C ILE A 32 -3.24 9.61 18.83
N GLY A 33 -2.83 10.23 17.73
CA GLY A 33 -1.42 10.42 17.41
C GLY A 33 -1.19 11.65 16.53
N VAL A 34 0.07 11.98 16.34
CA VAL A 34 0.50 13.13 15.52
C VAL A 34 1.13 12.60 14.24
N VAL A 35 0.75 13.18 13.10
CA VAL A 35 1.33 12.86 11.80
C VAL A 35 2.77 13.40 11.75
N VAL A 36 3.73 12.50 11.53
CA VAL A 36 5.16 12.85 11.45
C VAL A 36 5.61 13.05 10.01
N SER A 37 5.08 12.25 9.08
CA SER A 37 5.41 12.39 7.66
C SER A 37 4.21 12.06 6.77
N ALA A 38 3.91 12.93 5.82
CA ALA A 38 2.83 12.81 4.85
C ALA A 38 3.36 13.03 3.42
N GLY A 39 2.63 12.58 2.39
CA GLY A 39 2.98 12.80 0.97
C GLY A 39 4.15 11.97 0.40
N ARG A 40 4.99 11.33 1.24
CA ARG A 40 6.07 10.45 0.77
C ARG A 40 5.57 9.10 0.22
N MET A 41 4.40 8.66 0.67
CA MET A 41 3.76 7.42 0.22
C MET A 41 2.32 7.72 -0.18
N ASP A 42 1.86 7.14 -1.29
CA ASP A 42 0.46 7.28 -1.68
C ASP A 42 -0.45 6.54 -0.70
N ARG A 43 -1.51 7.23 -0.25
CA ARG A 43 -2.55 6.74 0.66
C ARG A 43 -2.07 6.20 1.99
N ALA A 44 -0.87 6.60 2.41
CA ALA A 44 -0.27 6.14 3.65
C ALA A 44 0.55 7.25 4.31
N VAL A 45 0.40 7.36 5.63
CA VAL A 45 1.10 8.35 6.45
C VAL A 45 1.79 7.69 7.64
N LYS A 46 2.82 8.34 8.18
CA LYS A 46 3.49 7.91 9.41
C LYS A 46 2.93 8.70 10.58
N VAL A 47 2.36 8.02 11.56
CA VAL A 47 1.77 8.62 12.77
C VAL A 47 2.52 8.15 14.00
N ARG A 48 2.85 9.08 14.89
CA ARG A 48 3.46 8.83 16.19
C ARG A 48 2.39 8.87 17.28
N ILE A 49 2.30 7.79 18.04
CA ILE A 49 1.40 7.66 19.19
C ILE A 49 2.24 7.79 20.46
N ALA A 50 1.73 8.56 21.41
CA ALA A 50 2.33 8.63 22.75
C ALA A 50 2.12 7.28 23.46
N GLY A 51 3.22 6.64 23.88
CA GLY A 51 3.20 5.45 24.72
C GLY A 51 3.99 5.70 25.99
N GLN A 52 3.75 4.85 26.99
CA GLN A 52 4.51 4.84 28.23
C GLN A 52 4.94 3.42 28.53
N GLU A 53 6.18 3.27 29.01
CA GLU A 53 6.75 2.00 29.42
C GLU A 53 7.06 2.03 30.91
N TRP A 54 6.62 0.99 31.63
CA TRP A 54 6.92 0.83 33.05
C TRP A 54 8.33 0.26 33.24
N HIS A 55 9.22 1.04 33.83
CA HIS A 55 10.55 0.57 34.14
C HIS A 55 10.58 -0.11 35.51
N LYS A 56 10.75 -1.44 35.56
CA LYS A 56 10.66 -2.25 36.79
C LYS A 56 11.62 -1.81 37.91
N LYS A 57 12.87 -1.47 37.59
CA LYS A 57 13.89 -1.05 38.58
C LYS A 57 13.55 0.30 39.24
N PHE A 58 13.26 1.32 38.44
CA PHE A 58 12.94 2.66 38.92
C PHE A 58 11.48 2.82 39.36
N ARG A 59 10.62 1.82 39.07
CA ARG A 59 9.18 1.82 39.37
C ARG A 59 8.48 3.10 38.90
N LYS A 60 8.81 3.53 37.68
CA LYS A 60 8.30 4.76 37.07
C LYS A 60 7.95 4.51 35.60
N PHE A 61 6.93 5.21 35.11
CA PHE A 61 6.60 5.27 33.70
C PHE A 61 7.52 6.25 32.95
N PHE A 62 8.12 5.77 31.86
CA PHE A 62 8.91 6.59 30.94
C PHE A 62 8.18 6.74 29.61
N PRO A 63 8.31 7.90 28.92
CA PRO A 63 7.72 8.10 27.61
C PRO A 63 8.40 7.18 26.59
N SER A 64 7.60 6.38 25.88
CA SER A 64 8.05 5.45 24.84
C SER A 64 7.12 5.61 23.62
N PRO A 65 7.35 6.63 22.77
CA PRO A 65 6.50 6.90 21.63
C PRO A 65 6.64 5.81 20.56
N GLN A 66 5.53 5.36 19.98
CA GLN A 66 5.51 4.33 18.94
C GLN A 66 5.04 4.94 17.61
N THR A 67 5.71 4.56 16.52
CA THR A 67 5.33 5.00 15.17
C THR A 67 4.63 3.90 14.41
N HIS A 68 3.51 4.23 13.76
CA HIS A 68 2.77 3.32 12.89
C HIS A 68 2.58 3.93 11.49
N ILE A 69 2.53 3.06 10.49
CA ILE A 69 2.08 3.44 9.14
C ILE A 69 0.55 3.25 9.10
N VAL A 70 -0.15 4.30 8.71
CA VAL A 70 -1.61 4.40 8.75
C VAL A 70 -2.13 4.65 7.34
N SER A 71 -3.23 3.96 6.98
CA SER A 71 -3.87 4.18 5.68
C SER A 71 -4.73 5.45 5.71
N ASP A 72 -4.53 6.31 4.72
CA ASP A 72 -5.34 7.49 4.42
C ASP A 72 -5.84 7.39 2.97
N PRO A 73 -7.04 6.83 2.72
CA PRO A 73 -7.51 6.55 1.37
C PRO A 73 -7.57 7.74 0.42
N ASN A 74 -7.75 8.95 0.95
CA ASN A 74 -8.00 10.16 0.16
C ASN A 74 -6.84 11.17 0.19
N ASN A 75 -5.69 10.83 0.81
CA ASN A 75 -4.55 11.75 0.97
C ASN A 75 -4.96 13.11 1.56
N SER A 76 -5.70 13.08 2.65
CA SER A 76 -6.28 14.24 3.34
C SER A 76 -5.33 14.88 4.35
N LEU A 77 -4.31 14.14 4.80
CA LEU A 77 -3.49 14.54 5.95
C LEU A 77 -2.21 15.29 5.56
N VAL A 78 -1.82 16.19 6.44
CA VAL A 78 -0.59 16.99 6.39
C VAL A 78 0.29 16.67 7.61
N GLU A 79 1.59 16.93 7.51
CA GLU A 79 2.51 16.80 8.63
C GLU A 79 2.12 17.73 9.78
N GLY A 80 2.16 17.24 11.01
CA GLY A 80 1.76 17.99 12.20
C GLY A 80 0.30 17.84 12.61
N ASP A 81 -0.57 17.29 11.77
CA ASP A 81 -1.97 17.04 12.13
C ASP A 81 -2.08 16.08 13.32
N VAL A 82 -3.02 16.35 14.22
CA VAL A 82 -3.43 15.41 15.27
C VAL A 82 -4.61 14.59 14.76
N VAL A 83 -4.47 13.27 14.75
CA VAL A 83 -5.42 12.35 14.13
C VAL A 83 -5.84 11.24 15.09
N ALA A 84 -7.11 10.85 14.98
CA ALA A 84 -7.63 9.63 15.57
C ALA A 84 -7.46 8.49 14.57
N ILE A 85 -6.72 7.46 14.97
CA ILE A 85 -6.48 6.27 14.17
C ILE A 85 -7.25 5.09 14.76
N GLN A 86 -7.74 4.21 13.90
CA GLN A 86 -8.46 3.00 14.27
C GLN A 86 -7.64 1.77 13.86
N SER A 87 -7.46 0.83 14.79
CA SER A 87 -6.79 -0.45 14.53
C SER A 87 -7.73 -1.47 13.87
N GLY A 88 -7.18 -2.61 13.44
CA GLY A 88 -7.96 -3.72 12.87
C GLY A 88 -8.18 -3.66 11.36
N ASN A 89 -7.77 -2.58 10.68
CA ASN A 89 -7.86 -2.49 9.22
C ASN A 89 -6.52 -2.79 8.55
N ARG A 90 -6.34 -4.05 8.13
CA ARG A 90 -5.13 -4.50 7.44
C ARG A 90 -5.23 -4.24 5.93
N THR A 91 -4.57 -3.18 5.48
CA THR A 91 -4.47 -2.85 4.05
C THR A 91 -3.22 -3.46 3.41
N SER A 92 -2.09 -3.49 4.15
CA SER A 92 -0.81 -4.03 3.70
C SER A 92 -0.11 -4.81 4.83
N LYS A 93 1.11 -5.30 4.61
CA LYS A 93 1.91 -6.02 5.62
C LYS A 93 2.14 -5.16 6.87
N ASN A 94 2.51 -3.89 6.66
CA ASN A 94 2.86 -2.94 7.72
C ASN A 94 1.70 -2.01 8.11
N ILE A 95 0.70 -1.85 7.24
CA ILE A 95 -0.43 -0.93 7.45
C ILE A 95 -1.58 -1.70 8.08
N ARG A 96 -1.75 -1.52 9.39
CA ARG A 96 -2.78 -2.16 10.24
C ARG A 96 -3.77 -1.17 10.86
N HIS A 97 -3.50 0.11 10.65
CA HIS A 97 -4.30 1.22 11.17
C HIS A 97 -4.83 2.03 9.99
N VAL A 98 -5.94 2.70 10.22
CA VAL A 98 -6.59 3.59 9.26
C VAL A 98 -7.00 4.88 9.97
N VAL A 99 -6.96 6.00 9.27
CA VAL A 99 -7.42 7.29 9.79
C VAL A 99 -8.94 7.21 9.99
N HIS A 100 -9.40 7.61 11.17
CA HIS A 100 -10.83 7.68 11.51
C HIS A 100 -11.34 9.12 11.46
N ALA A 101 -10.60 10.06 12.06
CA ALA A 101 -10.95 11.47 12.07
C ALA A 101 -9.70 12.36 12.25
N ILE A 102 -9.77 13.59 11.76
CA ILE A 102 -8.81 14.66 12.09
C ILE A 102 -9.30 15.32 13.38
N VAL A 103 -8.47 15.29 14.42
CA VAL A 103 -8.80 15.87 15.73
C VAL A 103 -8.43 17.34 15.76
N ALA A 104 -7.22 17.67 15.30
CA ALA A 104 -6.77 19.05 15.14
C ALA A 104 -5.97 19.17 13.84
N PRO A 105 -6.44 19.96 12.86
CA PRO A 105 -5.69 20.22 11.64
C PRO A 105 -4.53 21.17 11.92
N PHE A 106 -3.40 20.96 11.25
CA PHE A 106 -2.24 21.85 11.23
C PHE A 106 -2.19 22.60 9.89
N GLY A 107 -2.17 23.93 9.94
CA GLY A 107 -2.18 24.76 8.72
C GLY A 107 -3.57 24.87 8.10
N ARG A 108 -3.76 24.28 6.91
CA ARG A 108 -5.02 24.41 6.14
C ARG A 108 -6.22 23.81 6.90
N PRO A 109 -7.41 24.44 6.89
CA PRO A 109 -8.59 23.89 7.56
C PRO A 109 -9.05 22.56 6.92
N VAL A 110 -9.90 21.82 7.63
CA VAL A 110 -10.41 20.50 7.17
C VAL A 110 -11.26 20.64 5.90
N GLU A 111 -11.96 21.76 5.74
CA GLU A 111 -12.88 22.02 4.62
C GLU A 111 -12.19 22.10 3.27
N GLU A 112 -10.96 22.61 3.24
CA GLU A 112 -10.18 22.73 2.01
C GLU A 112 -9.52 21.41 1.55
N ARG A 113 -9.61 20.37 2.39
CA ARG A 113 -8.91 19.10 2.18
C ARG A 113 -9.90 18.03 1.71
N PRO A 114 -9.40 16.97 1.04
CA PRO A 114 -10.23 15.80 0.78
C PRO A 114 -10.82 15.25 2.10
N PRO A 115 -12.10 14.89 2.13
CA PRO A 115 -12.72 14.39 3.37
C PRO A 115 -12.17 13.03 3.76
N VAL A 116 -12.04 12.78 5.07
CA VAL A 116 -11.70 11.46 5.60
C VAL A 116 -12.91 10.53 5.50
N LEU A 117 -12.70 9.32 4.99
CA LEU A 117 -13.77 8.33 4.85
C LEU A 117 -14.26 7.79 6.20
N SER A 118 -15.57 7.74 6.37
CA SER A 118 -16.21 7.10 7.50
C SER A 118 -16.00 5.57 7.51
N GLU A 119 -16.23 4.92 8.65
CA GLU A 119 -16.14 3.46 8.74
C GLU A 119 -17.09 2.74 7.77
N LYS A 120 -18.33 3.23 7.63
CA LYS A 120 -19.32 2.63 6.73
C LYS A 120 -18.89 2.72 5.28
N GLU A 121 -18.39 3.88 4.84
CA GLU A 121 -17.89 4.07 3.48
C GLU A 121 -16.66 3.20 3.20
N ARG A 122 -15.72 3.10 4.16
CA ARG A 122 -14.55 2.21 4.03
C ARG A 122 -14.97 0.74 3.89
N ILE A 123 -15.97 0.29 4.66
CA ILE A 123 -16.50 -1.06 4.55
C ILE A 123 -17.20 -1.25 3.20
N ALA A 124 -18.01 -0.29 2.75
CA ALA A 124 -18.67 -0.34 1.44
C ALA A 124 -17.65 -0.47 0.29
N LEU A 125 -16.58 0.33 0.30
CA LEU A 125 -15.49 0.22 -0.68
C LEU A 125 -14.80 -1.15 -0.63
N ARG A 126 -14.60 -1.74 0.55
CA ARG A 126 -14.03 -3.09 0.68
C ARG A 126 -14.97 -4.16 0.13
N ILE A 127 -16.27 -4.03 0.37
CA ILE A 127 -17.31 -4.92 -0.16
C ILE A 127 -17.33 -4.82 -1.68
N GLN A 128 -17.35 -3.61 -2.24
CA GLN A 128 -17.33 -3.37 -3.68
C GLN A 128 -16.11 -4.00 -4.35
N ARG A 129 -14.90 -3.71 -3.85
CA ARG A 129 -13.64 -4.32 -4.35
C ARG A 129 -13.67 -5.84 -4.27
N ARG A 130 -14.31 -6.39 -3.23
CA ARG A 130 -14.46 -7.83 -3.07
C ARG A 130 -15.42 -8.41 -4.09
N LEU A 131 -16.57 -7.78 -4.31
CA LEU A 131 -17.56 -8.20 -5.30
C LEU A 131 -16.97 -8.15 -6.71
N GLU A 132 -16.28 -7.07 -7.09
CA GLU A 132 -15.57 -6.97 -8.38
C GLU A 132 -14.56 -8.11 -8.57
N LYS A 133 -13.83 -8.48 -7.50
CA LYS A 133 -12.90 -9.61 -7.55
C LYS A 133 -13.64 -10.94 -7.71
N ASP A 134 -14.72 -11.15 -6.98
CA ASP A 134 -15.50 -12.38 -7.06
C ASP A 134 -16.22 -12.52 -8.41
N VAL A 135 -16.68 -11.43 -9.05
CA VAL A 135 -17.21 -11.42 -10.43
C VAL A 135 -16.12 -11.87 -11.42
N ARG A 136 -14.94 -11.26 -11.38
CA ARG A 136 -13.80 -11.66 -12.23
C ARG A 136 -13.36 -13.11 -12.03
N ALA A 137 -13.45 -13.62 -10.80
CA ALA A 137 -13.08 -15.00 -10.51
C ALA A 137 -14.19 -15.99 -10.91
N ALA A 138 -15.46 -15.58 -10.82
CA ALA A 138 -16.60 -16.40 -11.21
C ALA A 138 -16.66 -16.60 -12.73
N THR A 139 -16.28 -15.60 -13.53
CA THR A 139 -16.18 -15.76 -15.00
C THR A 139 -15.08 -16.74 -15.41
N LYS A 140 -14.00 -16.82 -14.63
CA LYS A 140 -12.97 -17.87 -14.76
C LYS A 140 -13.39 -19.24 -14.21
N GLY A 141 -14.65 -19.39 -13.78
CA GLY A 141 -15.21 -20.68 -13.34
C GLY A 141 -15.07 -21.00 -11.85
N ARG A 142 -14.56 -20.10 -11.00
CA ARG A 142 -14.32 -20.42 -9.58
C ARG A 142 -15.62 -20.61 -8.79
N ALA A 143 -15.90 -21.85 -8.35
CA ALA A 143 -17.14 -22.21 -7.64
C ALA A 143 -17.38 -21.40 -6.35
N VAL A 144 -16.34 -21.20 -5.53
CA VAL A 144 -16.45 -20.44 -4.26
C VAL A 144 -16.91 -19.00 -4.51
N SER A 145 -16.47 -18.38 -5.61
CA SER A 145 -16.87 -17.01 -5.93
C SER A 145 -18.30 -16.94 -6.43
N LYS A 146 -18.77 -17.94 -7.20
CA LYS A 146 -20.19 -18.06 -7.59
C LYS A 146 -21.10 -18.15 -6.36
N GLU A 147 -20.73 -18.97 -5.38
CA GLU A 147 -21.51 -19.10 -4.15
C GLU A 147 -21.52 -17.81 -3.32
N ARG A 148 -20.38 -17.12 -3.19
CA ARG A 148 -20.34 -15.81 -2.52
C ARG A 148 -21.20 -14.76 -3.20
N LEU A 149 -21.23 -14.73 -4.54
CA LEU A 149 -22.11 -13.83 -5.28
C LEU A 149 -23.59 -14.18 -5.05
N ARG A 150 -23.93 -15.47 -4.97
CA ARG A 150 -25.28 -15.93 -4.62
C ARG A 150 -25.68 -15.46 -3.21
N ILE A 151 -24.79 -15.59 -2.24
CA ILE A 151 -24.99 -15.10 -0.87
C ILE A 151 -25.11 -13.57 -0.85
N ALA A 152 -24.26 -12.84 -1.57
CA ALA A 152 -24.30 -11.38 -1.66
C ALA A 152 -25.63 -10.89 -2.25
N ARG A 153 -26.12 -11.55 -3.32
CA ARG A 153 -27.42 -11.25 -3.93
C ARG A 153 -28.56 -11.46 -2.94
N LYS A 154 -28.50 -12.54 -2.15
CA LYS A 154 -29.48 -12.82 -1.10
C LYS A 154 -29.43 -11.79 0.04
N GLN A 155 -28.25 -11.24 0.32
CA GLN A 155 -28.05 -10.16 1.29
C GLN A 155 -28.46 -8.79 0.76
N GLY A 156 -28.84 -8.68 -0.53
CA GLY A 156 -29.31 -7.43 -1.14
C GLY A 156 -28.20 -6.53 -1.69
N TYR A 157 -26.96 -7.02 -1.81
CA TYR A 157 -25.89 -6.24 -2.43
C TYR A 157 -26.03 -6.22 -3.95
N GLU A 158 -25.83 -5.04 -4.54
CA GLU A 158 -25.73 -4.88 -5.98
C GLU A 158 -24.44 -5.52 -6.50
N ILE A 159 -24.57 -6.46 -7.44
CA ILE A 159 -23.42 -7.13 -8.04
C ILE A 159 -22.94 -6.27 -9.23
N PRO A 160 -21.66 -5.84 -9.23
CA PRO A 160 -21.12 -5.06 -10.34
C PRO A 160 -21.18 -5.82 -11.67
N SER A 161 -21.29 -5.08 -12.78
CA SER A 161 -21.20 -5.69 -14.11
C SER A 161 -19.79 -6.21 -14.39
N LEU A 162 -19.68 -7.12 -15.37
CA LEU A 162 -18.38 -7.67 -15.75
C LEU A 162 -17.40 -6.56 -16.19
N GLU A 163 -17.90 -5.61 -16.99
CA GLU A 163 -17.13 -4.47 -17.46
C GLU A 163 -16.64 -3.59 -16.30
N GLN A 164 -17.52 -3.26 -15.35
CA GLN A 164 -17.16 -2.50 -14.15
C GLN A 164 -16.07 -3.22 -13.34
N ALA A 165 -16.19 -4.53 -13.20
CA ALA A 165 -15.22 -5.34 -12.46
C ALA A 165 -13.82 -5.36 -13.12
N PHE A 166 -13.74 -5.21 -14.44
CA PHE A 166 -12.46 -5.12 -15.18
C PHE A 166 -11.90 -3.70 -15.29
N ARG A 167 -12.71 -2.65 -15.11
CA ARG A 167 -12.27 -1.25 -15.23
C ARG A 167 -11.05 -0.94 -14.37
N ASN A 168 -11.07 -1.35 -13.10
CA ASN A 168 -9.97 -1.12 -12.17
C ASN A 168 -8.68 -1.87 -12.57
N VAL A 169 -8.80 -3.08 -13.11
CA VAL A 169 -7.65 -3.87 -13.60
C VAL A 169 -7.01 -3.20 -14.81
N LYS A 170 -7.83 -2.74 -15.75
CA LYS A 170 -7.34 -2.07 -16.95
C LYS A 170 -6.57 -0.79 -16.62
N VAL A 171 -7.04 -0.03 -15.63
CA VAL A 171 -6.33 1.17 -15.15
C VAL A 171 -5.01 0.78 -14.47
N THR A 172 -4.99 -0.24 -13.61
CA THR A 172 -3.74 -0.68 -12.96
C THR A 172 -2.74 -1.22 -13.97
N ASP A 173 -3.17 -2.03 -14.93
CA ASP A 173 -2.30 -2.62 -15.95
C ASP A 173 -1.68 -1.52 -16.84
N ARG A 174 -2.45 -0.48 -17.16
CA ARG A 174 -1.96 0.69 -17.90
C ARG A 174 -0.91 1.46 -17.11
N LEU A 175 -1.18 1.77 -15.84
CA LEU A 175 -0.23 2.47 -14.97
C LEU A 175 1.05 1.67 -14.75
N GLU A 176 0.94 0.34 -14.58
CA GLU A 176 2.11 -0.54 -14.47
C GLU A 176 2.90 -0.60 -15.79
N ALA A 177 2.23 -0.62 -16.94
CA ALA A 177 2.91 -0.58 -18.23
C ALA A 177 3.64 0.76 -18.46
N GLU A 178 3.04 1.88 -18.06
CA GLU A 178 3.67 3.21 -18.11
C GLU A 178 4.90 3.26 -17.19
N LYS A 179 4.80 2.75 -15.95
CA LYS A 179 5.95 2.63 -15.04
C LYS A 179 7.06 1.74 -15.58
N ARG A 180 6.73 0.58 -16.15
CA ARG A 180 7.75 -0.29 -16.77
C ARG A 180 8.48 0.40 -17.92
N LYS A 181 7.78 1.26 -18.69
CA LYS A 181 8.41 2.07 -19.73
C LYS A 181 9.33 3.15 -19.16
N SER A 182 8.93 3.84 -18.10
CA SER A 182 9.80 4.83 -17.43
C SER A 182 11.04 4.17 -16.84
N ASP A 183 10.87 3.06 -16.12
CA ASP A 183 11.98 2.33 -15.49
C ASP A 183 12.95 1.79 -16.55
N ALA A 184 12.43 1.26 -17.67
CA ALA A 184 13.26 0.82 -18.79
C ALA A 184 14.03 1.99 -19.45
N ALA A 185 13.42 3.17 -19.56
CA ALA A 185 14.09 4.37 -20.06
C ALA A 185 15.20 4.85 -19.12
N GLU A 186 14.98 4.81 -17.80
CA GLU A 186 15.99 5.15 -16.80
C GLU A 186 17.18 4.17 -16.80
N VAL A 187 16.91 2.86 -16.87
CA VAL A 187 17.96 1.84 -16.97
C VAL A 187 18.79 2.02 -18.25
N HIS A 188 18.12 2.28 -19.38
CA HIS A 188 18.81 2.54 -20.63
C HIS A 188 19.67 3.82 -20.57
N ALA A 189 19.17 4.89 -19.93
CA ALA A 189 19.95 6.11 -19.73
C ALA A 189 21.19 5.88 -18.85
N GLY A 190 21.05 5.09 -17.78
CA GLY A 190 22.17 4.69 -16.92
C GLY A 190 23.26 3.91 -17.66
N GLN A 191 22.86 2.93 -18.48
CA GLN A 191 23.78 2.12 -19.27
C GLN A 191 24.53 2.94 -20.34
N VAL A 192 23.85 3.90 -20.98
CA VAL A 192 24.50 4.83 -21.93
C VAL A 192 25.53 5.72 -21.22
N GLY A 193 25.22 6.20 -20.01
CA GLY A 193 26.16 6.96 -19.18
C GLY A 193 27.41 6.17 -18.81
N GLU A 194 27.25 4.91 -18.42
CA GLU A 194 28.36 4.01 -18.11
C GLU A 194 29.22 3.72 -19.35
N MET A 195 28.60 3.44 -20.51
CA MET A 195 29.32 3.24 -21.77
C MET A 195 30.09 4.49 -22.22
N ALA A 196 29.54 5.68 -22.03
CA ALA A 196 30.23 6.93 -22.33
C ALA A 196 31.46 7.12 -21.44
N MET A 197 31.36 6.80 -20.15
CA MET A 197 32.46 6.87 -19.19
C MET A 197 33.57 5.86 -19.51
N VAL A 198 33.20 4.62 -19.88
CA VAL A 198 34.15 3.60 -20.33
C VAL A 198 34.86 4.03 -21.62
N LYS A 199 34.15 4.65 -22.56
CA LYS A 199 34.72 5.16 -23.81
C LYS A 199 35.70 6.32 -23.55
N GLN A 200 35.41 7.20 -22.60
CA GLN A 200 36.33 8.25 -22.17
C GLN A 200 37.59 7.64 -21.55
N ARG A 201 37.45 6.72 -20.58
CA ARG A 201 38.60 6.03 -19.96
C ARG A 201 39.51 5.36 -21.00
N LYS A 202 38.94 4.66 -21.99
CA LYS A 202 39.71 4.03 -23.07
C LYS A 202 40.46 5.05 -23.95
N LYS A 203 39.86 6.21 -24.20
CA LYS A 203 40.51 7.30 -24.95
C LYS A 203 41.67 7.90 -24.15
N ASP A 204 41.53 8.01 -22.83
CA ASP A 204 42.55 8.58 -21.96
C ASP A 204 43.74 7.62 -21.82
N THR A 205 43.50 6.31 -21.70
CA THR A 205 44.57 5.29 -21.66
C THR A 205 45.33 5.14 -22.98
N GLY A 206 44.72 5.51 -24.12
CA GLY A 206 45.33 5.40 -25.44
C GLY A 206 46.10 6.64 -25.90
N LYS A 207 46.06 7.73 -25.12
CA LYS A 207 46.82 8.94 -25.40
C LYS A 207 48.08 8.94 -24.54
N GLU A 208 49.21 8.56 -25.13
CA GLU A 208 50.50 8.89 -24.54
C GLU A 208 50.57 10.40 -24.37
N THR A 209 50.90 10.84 -23.17
CA THR A 209 51.07 12.27 -22.90
C THR A 209 52.27 12.77 -23.73
N LYS A 210 52.24 14.04 -24.17
CA LYS A 210 53.35 14.60 -24.97
C LYS A 210 54.69 14.40 -24.24
N ASP A 211 54.67 14.48 -22.92
CA ASP A 211 55.84 14.31 -22.05
C ASP A 211 56.38 12.87 -22.10
N GLU A 212 55.50 11.86 -22.15
CA GLU A 212 55.89 10.45 -22.34
C GLU A 212 56.48 10.18 -23.73
N ARG A 213 55.99 10.85 -24.78
CA ARG A 213 56.58 10.78 -26.13
C ARG A 213 57.95 11.43 -26.19
N ILE A 214 58.09 12.63 -25.62
CA ILE A 214 59.38 13.36 -25.55
C ILE A 214 60.40 12.53 -24.76
N ALA A 215 60.01 11.97 -23.61
CA ALA A 215 60.89 11.12 -22.81
C ALA A 215 61.32 9.84 -23.54
N LYS A 216 60.43 9.24 -24.37
CA LYS A 216 60.81 8.11 -25.22
C LYS A 216 61.80 8.51 -26.31
N GLU A 217 61.58 9.65 -26.97
CA GLU A 217 62.48 10.17 -28.00
C GLU A 217 63.87 10.49 -27.43
N GLU A 218 63.96 11.13 -26.27
CA GLU A 218 65.24 11.38 -25.58
C GLU A 218 65.96 10.09 -25.18
N LYS A 219 65.21 9.07 -24.74
CA LYS A 219 65.76 7.77 -24.36
C LYS A 219 66.29 7.02 -25.59
N TYR A 220 65.60 7.07 -26.71
CA TYR A 220 66.07 6.50 -27.98
C TYR A 220 67.30 7.25 -28.51
N ALA A 221 67.34 8.58 -28.42
CA ALA A 221 68.51 9.37 -28.80
C ALA A 221 69.75 9.03 -27.96
N ARG A 222 69.60 8.84 -26.64
CA ARG A 222 70.69 8.42 -25.76
C ARG A 222 71.26 7.04 -26.09
N VAL A 223 70.42 6.10 -26.52
CA VAL A 223 70.86 4.75 -26.89
C VAL A 223 71.68 4.77 -28.19
N GLN A 224 71.35 5.65 -29.14
CA GLN A 224 72.09 5.78 -30.40
C GLN A 224 73.45 6.45 -30.25
N THR A 225 73.68 7.26 -29.21
CA THR A 225 74.97 7.92 -28.96
C THR A 225 76.00 7.05 -28.22
N VAL A 226 75.65 5.81 -27.84
CA VAL A 226 76.49 4.90 -27.04
C VAL A 226 77.04 3.71 -27.86
N ALA A 227 76.83 3.71 -29.18
CA ALA A 227 77.46 2.79 -30.14
C ALA A 227 78.51 3.53 -30.98
#